data_AF-A0A1I7I1P0-F1
#
_entry.id   AF-A0A1I7I1P0-F1
#
_cell.length_a   1.000
_cell.length_b   1.000
_cell.length_c   1.000
_cell.angle_alpha   90.00
_cell.angle_beta   90.00
_cell.angle_gamma   90.00
#
_symmetry.space_group_name_H-M   'P 1'
#
loop_
_entity.id
_entity.type
_entity.pdbx_description
1 polymer ?
#
loop_
_entity_poly.entity_id
_entity_poly.type
_entity_poly.pdbx_seq_one_letter_code
_entity_poly.pdbx_strand_id
1 'polypeptide(L)'
;MYLVIDLTTFLSMDSPIIFVIFLCIIAVSMVYHFFFSEKAMVKRKLNKAVHKSVSEFRDGEIAKAIGKVTFIDEPLIAPISRRPCAFYHVVVERKRSSGNSSSWHSVIDEKVTSRFLIEDKGNYATISSTSMVDSYLVKDHKQESYSFKDAPAYLENYLKSKGTSSEGFLGWNKNMRYREGILEEGELVAVLGKANWKEAKDLRLPEQYHRVLEFSQPPEGNVILSDDTSVTTIKATHQKQSGPIIRS
;
A
#
# COMPACT_ATOMS: atom_id res chain seq x y z
N MET A 1 -16.35 -3.16 -32.41
CA MET A 1 -17.78 -3.52 -32.31
C MET A 1 -18.29 -2.94 -30.99
N TYR A 2 -18.72 -1.68 -31.00
CA TYR A 2 -19.22 -1.01 -29.79
C TYR A 2 -20.74 -1.18 -29.75
N LEU A 3 -21.26 -1.68 -28.64
CA LEU A 3 -22.68 -1.80 -28.36
C LEU A 3 -23.20 -0.39 -28.02
N VAL A 4 -23.55 0.40 -29.03
CA VAL A 4 -24.25 1.67 -28.84
C VAL A 4 -25.73 1.34 -28.69
N ILE A 5 -26.21 1.29 -27.45
CA ILE A 5 -27.64 1.18 -27.17
C ILE A 5 -28.26 2.55 -27.49
N ASP A 6 -29.17 2.59 -28.46
CA ASP A 6 -29.85 3.83 -28.87
C ASP A 6 -30.80 4.30 -27.74
N LEU A 7 -30.86 5.62 -27.52
CA LEU A 7 -31.62 6.25 -26.43
C LEU A 7 -33.12 5.99 -26.57
N THR A 8 -33.59 5.80 -27.81
CA THR A 8 -34.96 5.46 -28.15
C THR A 8 -35.36 4.06 -27.64
N THR A 9 -34.45 3.09 -27.73
CA THR A 9 -34.67 1.72 -27.28
C THR A 9 -34.71 1.65 -25.76
N PHE A 10 -33.86 2.44 -25.08
CA PHE A 10 -33.83 2.53 -23.62
C PHE A 10 -35.12 3.10 -23.01
N LEU A 11 -35.74 4.10 -23.66
CA LEU A 11 -37.00 4.71 -23.20
C LEU A 11 -38.23 3.81 -23.44
N SER A 12 -38.12 2.81 -24.34
CA SER A 12 -39.18 1.85 -24.66
C SER A 12 -39.18 0.58 -23.79
N MET A 13 -38.21 0.44 -22.88
CA MET A 13 -38.10 -0.74 -22.01
C MET A 13 -39.11 -0.68 -20.86
N ASP A 14 -39.78 -1.80 -20.60
CA ASP A 14 -40.72 -1.92 -19.47
C ASP A 14 -40.05 -1.49 -18.15
N SER A 15 -40.78 -0.73 -17.32
CA SER A 15 -40.30 -0.24 -16.01
C SER A 15 -39.56 -1.27 -15.13
N PRO A 16 -39.96 -2.57 -15.06
CA PRO A 16 -39.17 -3.57 -14.34
C PRO A 16 -37.78 -3.85 -14.93
N ILE A 17 -37.61 -3.77 -16.25
CA ILE A 17 -36.31 -4.06 -16.90
C ILE A 17 -35.32 -2.92 -16.64
N ILE A 18 -35.79 -1.66 -16.69
CA ILE A 18 -34.98 -0.49 -16.34
C ILE A 18 -34.50 -0.58 -14.88
N PHE A 19 -35.38 -1.01 -13.97
CA PHE A 19 -35.03 -1.21 -12.55
C PHE A 19 -33.95 -2.27 -12.35
N VAL A 20 -34.02 -3.40 -13.07
CA VAL A 20 -32.98 -4.46 -13.01
C VAL A 20 -31.64 -3.97 -13.53
N ILE A 21 -31.62 -3.22 -14.64
CA ILE A 21 -30.37 -2.64 -15.18
C ILE A 21 -29.75 -1.67 -14.19
N PHE A 22 -30.56 -0.81 -13.56
CA PHE A 22 -30.10 0.12 -12.54
C PHE A 22 -29.49 -0.60 -11.33
N LEU A 23 -30.12 -1.67 -10.84
CA LEU A 23 -29.55 -2.51 -9.77
C LEU A 23 -28.22 -3.18 -10.18
N CYS A 24 -28.12 -3.66 -11.42
CA CYS A 24 -26.87 -4.20 -11.95
C CYS A 24 -25.76 -3.15 -12.02
N ILE A 25 -26.07 -1.91 -12.43
CA ILE A 25 -25.08 -0.82 -12.47
C ILE A 25 -24.62 -0.44 -11.06
N ILE A 26 -25.53 -0.35 -10.08
CA ILE A 26 -25.18 -0.11 -8.68
C ILE A 26 -24.30 -1.25 -8.15
N ALA A 27 -24.67 -2.50 -8.40
CA ALA A 27 -23.90 -3.65 -7.97
C ALA A 27 -22.49 -3.65 -8.59
N VAL A 28 -22.38 -3.38 -9.90
CA VAL A 28 -21.10 -3.27 -10.60
C VAL A 28 -20.26 -2.10 -10.08
N SER A 29 -20.86 -0.94 -9.82
CA SER A 29 -20.18 0.22 -9.25
C SER A 29 -19.68 -0.06 -7.82
N MET A 30 -20.50 -0.70 -6.99
CA MET A 30 -20.16 -1.07 -5.62
C MET A 30 -19.02 -2.10 -5.60
N VAL A 31 -19.09 -3.11 -6.49
CA VAL A 31 -18.01 -4.08 -6.72
C VAL A 31 -16.75 -3.36 -7.19
N TYR A 32 -16.84 -2.45 -8.16
CA TYR A 32 -15.69 -1.70 -8.66
C TYR A 32 -14.99 -0.91 -7.55
N HIS A 33 -15.74 -0.14 -6.74
CA HIS A 33 -15.17 0.63 -5.64
C HIS A 33 -14.56 -0.25 -4.55
N PHE A 34 -15.13 -1.43 -4.29
CA PHE A 34 -14.58 -2.38 -3.32
C PHE A 34 -13.29 -3.06 -3.82
N PHE A 35 -13.28 -3.48 -5.09
CA PHE A 35 -12.15 -4.16 -5.73
C PHE A 35 -11.00 -3.24 -6.15
N PHE A 36 -11.28 -1.95 -6.37
CA PHE A 36 -10.28 -0.97 -6.80
C PHE A 36 -9.72 -0.11 -5.66
N SER A 37 -9.93 -0.50 -4.40
CA SER A 37 -9.15 0.11 -3.31
C SER A 37 -7.67 -0.25 -3.47
N GLU A 38 -6.79 0.73 -3.29
CA GLU A 38 -5.33 0.53 -3.37
C GLU A 38 -4.88 -0.66 -2.52
N LYS A 39 -5.44 -0.75 -1.30
CA LYS A 39 -5.31 -1.89 -0.40
C LYS A 39 -5.64 -3.23 -1.06
N ALA A 40 -6.83 -3.37 -1.65
CA ALA A 40 -7.27 -4.63 -2.25
C ALA A 40 -6.39 -5.03 -3.44
N MET A 41 -6.00 -4.05 -4.25
CA MET A 41 -5.12 -4.27 -5.41
C MET A 41 -3.74 -4.77 -4.97
N VAL A 42 -3.07 -4.07 -4.04
CA VAL A 42 -1.76 -4.43 -3.49
C VAL A 42 -1.81 -5.83 -2.88
N LYS A 43 -2.77 -6.08 -1.98
CA LYS A 43 -2.92 -7.38 -1.32
C LYS A 43 -3.17 -8.51 -2.29
N ARG A 44 -3.97 -8.29 -3.35
CA ARG A 44 -4.26 -9.31 -4.36
C ARG A 44 -3.01 -9.68 -5.16
N LYS A 45 -2.22 -8.69 -5.60
CA LYS A 45 -0.99 -8.95 -6.35
C LYS A 45 0.02 -9.72 -5.49
N LEU A 46 0.24 -9.29 -4.25
CA LEU A 46 1.17 -9.95 -3.32
C LEU A 46 0.71 -11.36 -2.89
N ASN A 47 -0.59 -11.60 -2.73
CA ASN A 47 -1.10 -12.94 -2.38
C ASN A 47 -1.02 -13.94 -3.55
N LYS A 48 -1.11 -13.46 -4.79
CA LYS A 48 -1.01 -14.31 -6.00
C LYS A 48 0.43 -14.61 -6.40
N ALA A 49 1.37 -13.73 -6.06
CA ALA A 49 2.77 -13.90 -6.42
C ALA A 49 3.39 -15.09 -5.67
N VAL A 50 4.23 -15.84 -6.40
CA VAL A 50 5.06 -16.91 -5.82
C VAL A 50 6.03 -16.28 -4.82
N HIS A 51 6.04 -16.80 -3.60
CA HIS A 51 7.02 -16.41 -2.60
C HIS A 51 8.33 -17.17 -2.82
N LYS A 52 9.45 -16.46 -2.69
CA LYS A 52 10.80 -17.01 -2.64
C LYS A 52 11.58 -16.33 -1.53
N SER A 53 12.50 -17.07 -0.91
CA SER A 53 13.53 -16.43 -0.09
C SER A 53 14.45 -15.60 -0.97
N VAL A 54 15.06 -14.54 -0.43
CA VAL A 54 15.92 -13.63 -1.19
C VAL A 54 17.05 -14.39 -1.90
N SER A 55 17.64 -15.40 -1.25
CA SER A 55 18.70 -16.25 -1.85
C SER A 55 18.27 -17.10 -3.05
N GLU A 56 16.97 -17.37 -3.22
CA GLU A 56 16.45 -18.26 -4.27
C GLU A 56 16.11 -17.55 -5.59
N PHE A 57 16.25 -16.22 -5.62
CA PHE A 57 15.99 -15.42 -6.81
C PHE A 57 17.07 -15.61 -7.87
N ARG A 58 16.62 -15.73 -9.11
CA ARG A 58 17.48 -15.62 -10.31
C ARG A 58 17.31 -14.24 -10.94
N ASP A 59 18.34 -13.79 -11.65
CA ASP A 59 18.28 -12.52 -12.35
C ASP A 59 17.15 -12.49 -13.37
N GLY A 60 16.40 -11.38 -13.36
CA GLY A 60 15.24 -11.16 -14.21
C GLY A 60 13.94 -11.80 -13.74
N GLU A 61 13.96 -12.58 -12.66
CA GLU A 61 12.78 -13.25 -12.13
C GLU A 61 11.78 -12.25 -11.49
N ILE A 62 10.49 -12.54 -11.62
CA ILE A 62 9.41 -11.77 -10.98
C ILE A 62 8.76 -12.67 -9.92
N ALA A 63 9.05 -12.38 -8.66
CA ALA A 63 8.49 -13.10 -7.52
C ALA A 63 8.44 -12.18 -6.29
N LYS A 64 7.85 -12.68 -5.20
CA LYS A 64 7.69 -11.96 -3.95
C LYS A 64 8.72 -12.42 -2.91
N ALA A 65 9.52 -11.50 -2.38
CA ALA A 65 10.29 -11.72 -1.17
C ALA A 65 9.53 -11.23 0.06
N ILE A 66 9.80 -11.84 1.21
CA ILE A 66 9.35 -11.38 2.51
C ILE A 66 10.59 -11.32 3.39
N GLY A 67 10.82 -10.21 4.07
CA GLY A 67 11.96 -10.04 4.96
C GLY A 67 11.75 -8.89 5.93
N LYS A 68 12.72 -8.70 6.82
CA LYS A 68 12.71 -7.64 7.83
C LYS A 68 13.34 -6.38 7.28
N VAL A 69 12.79 -5.24 7.65
CA VAL A 69 13.35 -3.94 7.28
C VAL A 69 14.65 -3.70 8.04
N THR A 70 15.65 -3.19 7.35
CA THR A 70 16.91 -2.73 7.92
C THR A 70 17.26 -1.36 7.38
N PHE A 71 17.42 -0.37 8.26
CA PHE A 71 17.81 0.98 7.88
C PHE A 71 19.24 1.01 7.34
N ILE A 72 19.43 1.74 6.24
CA ILE A 72 20.74 1.99 5.65
C ILE A 72 21.20 3.40 6.02
N ASP A 73 20.31 4.35 5.80
CA ASP A 73 20.52 5.76 6.04
C ASP A 73 19.83 6.18 7.35
N GLU A 74 19.97 7.44 7.72
CA GLU A 74 19.26 8.02 8.85
C GLU A 74 17.73 7.85 8.66
N PRO A 75 16.99 7.32 9.64
CA PRO A 75 15.58 7.02 9.47
C PRO A 75 14.75 8.30 9.33
N LEU A 76 13.65 8.20 8.57
CA LEU A 76 12.65 9.26 8.53
C LEU A 76 11.94 9.33 9.88
N ILE A 77 11.55 10.53 10.30
CA ILE A 77 10.67 10.71 11.44
C ILE A 77 9.24 10.89 10.95
N ALA A 78 8.38 9.92 11.24
CA ALA A 78 6.97 9.96 10.86
C ALA A 78 6.28 11.21 11.47
N PRO A 79 5.52 11.99 10.69
CA PRO A 79 5.06 13.31 11.13
C PRO A 79 4.00 13.24 12.24
N ILE A 80 3.21 12.18 12.33
CA ILE A 80 2.13 12.05 13.32
C ILE A 80 2.63 11.28 14.55
N SER A 81 3.10 10.04 14.38
CA SER A 81 3.54 9.23 15.52
C SER A 81 4.92 9.60 16.07
N ARG A 82 5.71 10.39 15.31
CA ARG A 82 7.09 10.80 15.68
C ARG A 82 8.06 9.63 15.86
N ARG A 83 7.75 8.49 15.25
CA ARG A 83 8.57 7.28 15.28
C ARG A 83 9.55 7.25 14.11
N PRO A 84 10.77 6.69 14.31
CA PRO A 84 11.71 6.46 13.22
C PRO A 84 11.19 5.36 12.29
N CYS A 85 11.29 5.55 10.98
CA CYS A 85 10.80 4.62 9.97
C CYS A 85 11.57 4.75 8.64
N ALA A 86 11.51 3.69 7.83
CA ALA A 86 12.02 3.70 6.45
C ALA A 86 11.01 4.27 5.46
N PHE A 87 9.72 4.17 5.77
CA PHE A 87 8.63 4.62 4.91
C PHE A 87 7.45 5.03 5.80
N TYR A 88 6.86 6.19 5.56
CA TYR A 88 5.52 6.53 6.08
C TYR A 88 4.53 6.84 4.96
N HIS A 89 3.26 6.56 5.25
CA HIS A 89 2.12 7.01 4.44
C HIS A 89 1.06 7.64 5.34
N VAL A 90 0.86 8.94 5.14
CA VAL A 90 -0.06 9.78 5.92
C VAL A 90 -1.27 10.12 5.07
N VAL A 91 -2.46 9.88 5.63
CA VAL A 91 -3.73 10.30 5.07
C VAL A 91 -4.43 11.18 6.08
N VAL A 92 -4.72 12.42 5.70
CA VAL A 92 -5.53 13.35 6.49
C VAL A 92 -6.83 13.63 5.75
N GLU A 93 -7.94 13.44 6.44
CA GLU A 93 -9.28 13.63 5.88
C GLU A 93 -10.07 14.65 6.68
N ARG A 94 -10.89 15.40 5.97
CA ARG A 94 -11.85 16.35 6.54
C ARG A 94 -13.27 15.85 6.33
N LYS A 95 -14.09 15.93 7.38
CA LYS A 95 -15.52 15.72 7.26
C LYS A 95 -16.17 16.93 6.59
N ARG A 96 -16.88 16.71 5.49
CA ARG A 96 -17.80 17.68 4.91
C ARG A 96 -19.23 17.25 5.20
N SER A 97 -20.06 18.18 5.66
CA SER A 97 -21.49 17.97 5.86
C SER A 97 -22.26 18.75 4.80
N SER A 98 -23.23 18.11 4.17
CA SER A 98 -24.18 18.74 3.24
C SER A 98 -25.58 18.29 3.62
N GLY A 99 -26.38 19.20 4.17
CA GLY A 99 -27.68 18.89 4.76
C GLY A 99 -27.58 17.78 5.82
N ASN A 100 -28.31 16.69 5.62
CA ASN A 100 -28.35 15.52 6.52
C ASN A 100 -27.28 14.45 6.20
N SER A 101 -26.36 14.71 5.27
CA SER A 101 -25.32 13.77 4.86
C SER A 101 -23.94 14.27 5.24
N SER A 102 -23.02 13.34 5.51
CA SER A 102 -21.61 13.68 5.75
C SER A 102 -20.66 12.67 5.11
N SER A 103 -19.57 13.17 4.52
CA SER A 103 -18.55 12.37 3.85
C SER A 103 -17.15 12.82 4.25
N TRP A 104 -16.22 11.89 4.26
CA TRP A 104 -14.80 12.15 4.49
C TRP A 104 -14.10 12.41 3.15
N HIS A 105 -13.31 13.47 3.10
CA HIS A 105 -12.51 13.81 1.91
C HIS A 105 -11.05 13.97 2.30
N SER A 106 -10.15 13.27 1.60
CA SER A 106 -8.71 13.43 1.76
C SER A 106 -8.30 14.87 1.41
N VAL A 107 -7.55 15.49 2.31
CA VAL A 107 -6.89 16.78 2.10
C VAL A 107 -5.38 16.64 2.02
N ILE A 108 -4.83 15.57 2.59
CA ILE A 108 -3.42 15.17 2.45
C ILE A 108 -3.41 13.66 2.20
N ASP A 109 -2.63 13.25 1.21
CA ASP A 109 -2.24 11.87 0.95
C ASP A 109 -0.76 11.90 0.57
N GLU A 110 0.12 11.59 1.54
CA GLU A 110 1.56 11.76 1.41
C GLU A 110 2.29 10.45 1.71
N LYS A 111 3.21 10.09 0.81
CA LYS A 111 4.09 8.92 0.91
C LYS A 111 5.53 9.37 0.81
N VAL A 112 6.35 9.05 1.80
CA VAL A 112 7.78 9.37 1.79
C VAL A 112 8.58 8.18 2.28
N THR A 113 9.59 7.80 1.51
CA THR A 113 10.47 6.65 1.77
C THR A 113 11.93 7.12 1.78
N SER A 114 12.72 6.56 2.70
CA SER A 114 14.18 6.53 2.61
C SER A 114 14.63 5.19 2.02
N ARG A 115 15.94 5.02 1.78
CA ARG A 115 16.48 3.71 1.39
C ARG A 115 16.52 2.79 2.61
N PHE A 116 16.13 1.54 2.40
CA PHE A 116 16.22 0.48 3.40
C PHE A 116 16.51 -0.85 2.71
N LEU A 117 17.06 -1.81 3.47
CA LEU A 117 17.19 -3.20 3.05
C LEU A 117 16.04 -4.03 3.59
N ILE A 118 15.84 -5.16 2.92
CA ILE A 118 14.93 -6.24 3.30
C ILE A 118 15.82 -7.45 3.58
N GLU A 119 15.98 -7.81 4.84
CA GLU A 119 16.78 -8.92 5.31
C GLU A 119 15.94 -10.20 5.36
N ASP A 120 16.44 -11.26 4.74
CA ASP A 120 15.89 -12.60 4.79
C ASP A 120 17.02 -13.61 4.97
N LYS A 121 17.16 -14.11 6.20
CA LYS A 121 18.14 -15.15 6.59
C LYS A 121 19.57 -14.78 6.20
N GLY A 122 19.95 -13.53 6.47
CA GLY A 122 21.28 -12.97 6.18
C GLY A 122 21.51 -12.56 4.73
N ASN A 123 20.51 -12.70 3.85
CA ASN A 123 20.55 -12.15 2.50
C ASN A 123 19.74 -10.85 2.46
N TYR A 124 20.16 -9.90 1.62
CA TYR A 124 19.57 -8.57 1.60
C TYR A 124 18.98 -8.27 0.22
N ALA A 125 17.83 -7.60 0.23
CA ALA A 125 17.23 -7.00 -0.95
C ALA A 125 16.99 -5.50 -0.76
N THR A 126 16.88 -4.75 -1.84
CA THR A 126 16.49 -3.32 -1.85
C THR A 126 15.51 -3.07 -2.98
N ILE A 127 14.81 -1.94 -2.93
CA ILE A 127 14.02 -1.44 -4.06
C ILE A 127 14.85 -0.41 -4.82
N SER A 128 14.82 -0.48 -6.16
CA SER A 128 15.52 0.45 -7.03
C SER A 128 14.96 1.87 -6.88
N SER A 129 15.83 2.86 -6.73
CA SER A 129 15.42 4.26 -6.49
C SER A 129 14.66 4.92 -7.63
N THR A 130 14.71 4.34 -8.83
CA THR A 130 14.01 4.85 -10.03
C THR A 130 12.65 4.17 -10.25
N SER A 131 12.32 3.15 -9.46
CA SER A 131 11.09 2.39 -9.63
C SER A 131 9.90 3.08 -8.95
N MET A 132 8.76 3.11 -9.64
CA MET A 132 7.50 3.45 -9.01
C MET A 132 7.03 2.31 -8.10
N VAL A 133 6.44 2.65 -6.95
CA VAL A 133 6.02 1.69 -5.92
C VAL A 133 4.53 1.85 -5.60
N ASP A 134 3.74 0.81 -5.89
CA ASP A 134 2.38 0.66 -5.38
C ASP A 134 2.45 0.09 -3.95
N SER A 135 1.99 0.84 -2.96
CA SER A 135 2.23 0.52 -1.55
C SER A 135 0.96 0.54 -0.70
N TYR A 136 0.88 -0.39 0.24
CA TYR A 136 -0.11 -0.37 1.31
C TYR A 136 0.58 -0.63 2.66
N LEU A 137 0.65 0.41 3.49
CA LEU A 137 1.07 0.32 4.89
C LEU A 137 -0.15 0.24 5.81
N VAL A 138 -0.14 -0.67 6.78
CA VAL A 138 -1.17 -0.77 7.81
C VAL A 138 -1.18 0.52 8.62
N LYS A 139 -2.37 1.07 8.84
CA LYS A 139 -2.55 2.34 9.54
C LYS A 139 -2.69 2.09 11.03
N ASP A 140 -1.56 1.87 11.70
CA ASP A 140 -1.49 1.52 13.12
C ASP A 140 -1.71 2.72 14.03
N HIS A 141 -1.39 3.93 13.56
CA HIS A 141 -1.71 5.15 14.28
C HIS A 141 -2.96 5.82 13.71
N LYS A 142 -3.98 5.97 14.56
CA LYS A 142 -5.24 6.66 14.26
C LYS A 142 -5.48 7.73 15.31
N GLN A 143 -5.66 8.96 14.86
CA GLN A 143 -6.05 10.08 15.71
C GLN A 143 -7.21 10.82 15.05
N GLU A 144 -8.22 11.16 15.85
CA GLU A 144 -9.35 11.96 15.42
C GLU A 144 -9.36 13.26 16.22
N SER A 145 -9.55 14.39 15.55
CA SER A 145 -9.85 15.66 16.21
C SER A 145 -11.28 16.06 15.86
N TYR A 146 -12.06 16.29 16.91
CA TYR A 146 -13.46 16.71 16.81
C TYR A 146 -13.59 18.21 17.09
N SER A 147 -14.71 18.81 16.71
CA SER A 147 -15.02 20.25 16.83
C SER A 147 -14.86 20.90 18.23
N PHE A 148 -14.42 20.17 19.26
CA PHE A 148 -14.19 20.68 20.63
C PHE A 148 -12.81 20.29 21.23
N LYS A 149 -11.90 19.71 20.43
CA LYS A 149 -10.49 19.51 20.80
C LYS A 149 -9.59 19.97 19.66
N ASP A 150 -8.80 20.99 19.91
CA ASP A 150 -7.81 21.49 18.96
C ASP A 150 -6.84 20.36 18.58
N ALA A 151 -6.41 20.36 17.32
CA ALA A 151 -5.30 19.52 16.91
C ALA A 151 -4.07 19.90 17.75
N PRO A 152 -3.29 18.93 18.27
CA PRO A 152 -2.05 19.25 18.97
C PRO A 152 -1.13 20.12 18.10
N ALA A 153 -0.33 20.99 18.71
CA ALA A 153 0.50 21.97 17.98
C ALA A 153 1.40 21.34 16.89
N TYR A 154 1.93 20.14 17.12
CA TYR A 154 2.74 19.43 16.11
C TYR A 154 1.94 19.09 14.85
N LEU A 155 0.64 18.80 15.00
CA LEU A 155 -0.25 18.42 13.92
C LEU A 155 -0.69 19.66 13.12
N GLU A 156 -0.93 20.78 13.79
CA GLU A 156 -1.13 22.07 13.11
C GLU A 156 0.11 22.49 12.32
N ASN A 157 1.30 22.33 12.90
CA ASN A 157 2.54 22.63 12.18
C ASN A 157 2.72 21.74 10.95
N TYR A 158 2.39 20.45 11.05
CA TYR A 158 2.36 19.55 9.90
C TYR A 158 1.35 20.02 8.84
N LEU A 159 0.11 20.33 9.21
CA LEU A 159 -0.89 20.84 8.29
C LEU A 159 -0.44 22.14 7.60
N LYS A 160 0.09 23.10 8.36
CA LYS A 160 0.61 24.37 7.84
C LYS A 160 1.76 24.16 6.86
N SER A 161 2.67 23.23 7.16
CA SER A 161 3.76 22.86 6.23
C SER A 161 3.26 22.32 4.88
N LYS A 162 2.01 21.82 4.84
CA LYS A 162 1.33 21.35 3.63
C LYS A 162 0.34 22.36 3.05
N GLY A 163 0.35 23.61 3.54
CA GLY A 163 -0.54 24.68 3.08
C GLY A 163 -2.01 24.53 3.52
N THR A 164 -2.28 23.78 4.59
CA THR A 164 -3.64 23.58 5.14
C THR A 164 -3.67 23.82 6.65
N SER A 165 -4.84 23.74 7.28
CA SER A 165 -5.03 23.93 8.72
C SER A 165 -6.31 23.24 9.20
N SER A 166 -6.35 22.83 10.47
CA SER A 166 -7.59 22.30 11.08
C SER A 166 -8.62 23.39 11.41
N GLU A 167 -8.26 24.67 11.37
CA GLU A 167 -9.16 25.80 11.63
C GLU A 167 -9.80 26.34 10.34
N GLY A 168 -11.06 26.79 10.43
CA GLY A 168 -11.76 27.54 9.39
C GLY A 168 -11.49 29.04 9.45
N PHE A 169 -11.97 29.80 8.45
CA PHE A 169 -11.79 31.27 8.32
C PHE A 169 -12.36 32.08 9.52
N LEU A 170 -13.17 31.46 10.37
CA LEU A 170 -13.80 32.05 11.57
C LEU A 170 -13.35 31.38 12.89
N GLY A 171 -12.25 30.63 12.89
CA GLY A 171 -11.74 29.95 14.11
C GLY A 171 -12.55 28.72 14.53
N TRP A 172 -13.43 28.20 13.66
CA TRP A 172 -14.15 26.96 13.92
C TRP A 172 -13.30 25.74 13.56
N ASN A 173 -13.19 24.80 14.50
CA ASN A 173 -12.46 23.54 14.33
C ASN A 173 -13.16 22.61 13.33
N LYS A 174 -12.42 22.21 12.29
CA LYS A 174 -12.86 21.19 11.33
C LYS A 174 -12.78 19.82 12.00
N ASN A 175 -13.74 18.95 11.69
CA ASN A 175 -13.64 17.53 12.06
C ASN A 175 -12.62 16.85 11.13
N MET A 176 -11.49 16.47 11.69
CA MET A 176 -10.35 15.92 10.95
C MET A 176 -10.02 14.52 11.45
N ARG A 177 -9.63 13.65 10.53
CA ARG A 177 -9.16 12.29 10.80
C ARG A 177 -7.77 12.12 10.23
N TYR A 178 -6.86 11.63 11.07
CA TYR A 178 -5.46 11.44 10.74
C TYR A 178 -5.14 9.95 10.82
N ARG A 179 -4.60 9.41 9.74
CA ARG A 179 -4.21 8.00 9.63
C ARG A 179 -2.78 7.94 9.16
N GLU A 180 -1.93 7.25 9.91
CA GLU A 180 -0.53 7.05 9.56
C GLU A 180 -0.22 5.55 9.61
N GLY A 181 0.47 5.08 8.57
CA GLY A 181 1.13 3.78 8.57
C GLY A 181 2.60 4.02 8.31
N ILE A 182 3.45 3.28 9.00
CA ILE A 182 4.90 3.42 8.93
C ILE A 182 5.53 2.04 8.77
N LEU A 183 6.77 2.01 8.29
CA LEU A 183 7.57 0.80 8.18
C LEU A 183 8.79 0.92 9.10
N GLU A 184 8.75 0.22 10.23
CA GLU A 184 9.76 0.31 11.30
C GLU A 184 10.94 -0.66 11.08
N GLU A 185 12.05 -0.41 11.79
CA GLU A 185 13.20 -1.32 11.82
C GLU A 185 12.76 -2.71 12.31
N GLY A 186 13.19 -3.77 11.62
CA GLY A 186 12.87 -5.15 11.98
C GLY A 186 11.46 -5.60 11.63
N GLU A 187 10.59 -4.72 11.11
CA GLU A 187 9.24 -5.06 10.69
C GLU A 187 9.25 -5.91 9.42
N LEU A 188 8.32 -6.87 9.32
CA LEU A 188 8.20 -7.71 8.13
C LEU A 188 7.52 -6.96 7.00
N VAL A 189 8.14 -7.01 5.82
CA VAL A 189 7.59 -6.43 4.59
C VAL A 189 7.63 -7.45 3.46
N ALA A 190 6.57 -7.44 2.66
CA ALA A 190 6.46 -8.19 1.42
C ALA A 190 6.72 -7.27 0.23
N VAL A 191 7.63 -7.67 -0.65
CA VAL A 191 7.98 -6.92 -1.87
C VAL A 191 7.90 -7.81 -3.09
N LEU A 192 7.24 -7.32 -4.14
CA LEU A 192 7.09 -7.98 -5.43
C LEU A 192 7.60 -7.06 -6.53
N GLY A 193 8.48 -7.59 -7.36
CA GLY A 193 9.03 -6.88 -8.52
C GLY A 193 9.91 -7.80 -9.36
N LYS A 194 10.54 -7.25 -10.39
CA LYS A 194 11.60 -7.93 -11.13
C LYS A 194 12.90 -7.82 -10.35
N ALA A 195 13.54 -8.94 -10.07
CA ALA A 195 14.71 -9.00 -9.21
C ALA A 195 16.00 -9.23 -10.01
N ASN A 196 17.06 -8.50 -9.66
CA ASN A 196 18.41 -8.75 -10.20
C ASN A 196 19.43 -8.56 -9.09
N TRP A 197 20.39 -9.47 -9.00
CA TRP A 197 21.50 -9.32 -8.09
C TRP A 197 22.45 -8.22 -8.55
N LYS A 198 22.88 -7.39 -7.60
CA LYS A 198 23.83 -6.30 -7.78
C LYS A 198 24.90 -6.36 -6.71
N GLU A 199 26.08 -5.82 -7.01
CA GLU A 199 27.08 -5.57 -5.98
C GLU A 199 26.62 -4.38 -5.12
N ALA A 200 26.83 -4.46 -3.81
CA ALA A 200 26.45 -3.43 -2.84
C ALA A 200 27.01 -2.06 -3.23
N LYS A 201 28.26 -2.01 -3.71
CA LYS A 201 28.91 -0.79 -4.18
C LYS A 201 28.16 -0.11 -5.34
N ASP A 202 27.57 -0.88 -6.26
CA ASP A 202 26.86 -0.35 -7.43
C ASP A 202 25.54 0.32 -7.00
N LEU A 203 24.99 -0.14 -5.88
CA LEU A 203 23.80 0.40 -5.23
C LEU A 203 24.11 1.52 -4.21
N ARG A 204 25.39 1.90 -4.08
CA ARG A 204 25.88 2.84 -3.05
C ARG A 204 25.49 2.39 -1.64
N LEU A 205 25.68 1.10 -1.38
CA LEU A 205 25.50 0.46 -0.09
C LEU A 205 26.87 0.11 0.53
N PRO A 206 26.98 0.01 1.86
CA PRO A 206 28.19 -0.47 2.52
C PRO A 206 28.68 -1.83 1.98
N GLU A 207 29.98 -1.98 1.77
CA GLU A 207 30.57 -3.18 1.14
C GLU A 207 30.31 -4.48 1.93
N GLN A 208 30.04 -4.37 3.24
CA GLN A 208 29.71 -5.51 4.12
C GLN A 208 28.48 -6.31 3.64
N TYR A 209 27.62 -5.72 2.82
CA TYR A 209 26.44 -6.41 2.28
C TYR A 209 26.76 -7.27 1.05
N HIS A 210 27.98 -7.19 0.52
CA HIS A 210 28.44 -7.96 -0.65
C HIS A 210 27.48 -7.85 -1.84
N ARG A 211 26.59 -8.84 -2.04
CA ARG A 211 25.58 -8.85 -3.10
C ARG A 211 24.19 -8.64 -2.52
N VAL A 212 23.45 -7.73 -3.15
CA VAL A 212 22.10 -7.34 -2.74
C VAL A 212 21.15 -7.54 -3.91
N LEU A 213 20.00 -8.14 -3.65
CA LEU A 213 18.96 -8.31 -4.65
C LEU A 213 18.20 -6.99 -4.86
N GLU A 214 18.24 -6.42 -6.05
CA GLU A 214 17.51 -5.20 -6.38
C GLU A 214 16.16 -5.55 -7.03
N PHE A 215 15.07 -5.11 -6.41
CA PHE A 215 13.74 -5.11 -7.01
C PHE A 215 13.53 -3.85 -7.86
N SER A 216 13.25 -4.06 -9.14
CA SER A 216 12.88 -3.02 -10.10
C SER A 216 11.46 -3.23 -10.63
N GLN A 217 10.96 -2.25 -11.40
CA GLN A 217 9.68 -2.39 -12.08
C GLN A 217 9.63 -3.65 -12.97
N PRO A 218 8.58 -4.48 -12.84
CA PRO A 218 8.29 -5.53 -13.81
C PRO A 218 7.78 -4.93 -15.14
N PRO A 219 7.75 -5.72 -16.24
CA PRO A 219 7.20 -5.24 -17.52
C PRO A 219 5.74 -4.76 -17.42
N GLU A 220 4.96 -5.35 -16.52
CA GLU A 220 3.56 -5.01 -16.29
C GLU A 220 3.37 -4.36 -14.92
N GLY A 221 3.75 -3.08 -14.81
CA GLY A 221 3.40 -2.21 -13.70
C GLY A 221 4.54 -1.86 -12.75
N ASN A 222 4.18 -1.62 -11.48
CA ASN A 222 5.05 -1.07 -10.46
C ASN A 222 5.60 -2.17 -9.54
N VAL A 223 6.66 -1.84 -8.80
CA VAL A 223 7.03 -2.64 -7.62
C VAL A 223 5.90 -2.53 -6.62
N ILE A 224 5.58 -3.62 -5.92
CA ILE A 224 4.48 -3.65 -4.95
C ILE A 224 5.03 -3.96 -3.58
N LEU A 225 4.62 -3.18 -2.57
CA LEU A 225 5.09 -3.28 -1.19
C LEU A 225 3.94 -3.28 -0.18
N SER A 226 4.02 -4.14 0.84
CA SER A 226 3.11 -4.06 2.00
C SER A 226 3.68 -4.77 3.24
N ASP A 227 3.38 -4.22 4.41
CA ASP A 227 3.61 -4.74 5.77
C ASP A 227 2.46 -5.62 6.29
N ASP A 228 1.27 -5.56 5.66
CA ASP A 228 0.07 -6.28 6.09
C ASP A 228 0.34 -7.78 6.31
N THR A 229 0.02 -8.25 7.53
CA THR A 229 0.31 -9.62 7.98
C THR A 229 -0.25 -10.70 7.07
N SER A 230 -1.34 -10.43 6.34
CA SER A 230 -1.92 -11.40 5.42
C SER A 230 -1.07 -11.68 4.17
N VAL A 231 -0.11 -10.82 3.85
CA VAL A 231 0.81 -11.00 2.71
C VAL A 231 2.25 -11.30 3.12
N THR A 232 2.61 -11.01 4.37
CA THR A 232 3.91 -11.33 4.99
C THR A 232 3.92 -12.68 5.72
N THR A 233 2.76 -13.31 5.92
CA THR A 233 2.70 -14.71 6.39
C THR A 233 2.87 -15.69 5.23
N ILE A 234 3.84 -16.60 5.35
CA ILE A 234 3.99 -17.72 4.40
C ILE A 234 2.86 -18.70 4.66
N LYS A 235 1.92 -18.83 3.71
CA LYS A 235 0.92 -19.90 3.76
C LYS A 235 1.64 -21.23 3.56
N ALA A 236 1.51 -22.15 4.51
CA ALA A 236 1.98 -23.52 4.33
C ALA A 236 1.21 -24.14 3.16
N THR A 237 1.86 -24.27 2.00
CA THR A 237 1.32 -25.06 0.91
C THR A 237 1.32 -26.50 1.37
N HIS A 238 0.14 -27.14 1.46
CA HIS A 238 0.02 -28.58 1.68
C HIS A 238 0.84 -29.32 0.61
N GLN A 239 2.05 -29.74 0.97
CA GLN A 239 2.79 -30.74 0.22
C GLN A 239 2.03 -32.05 0.38
N LYS A 240 1.42 -32.50 -0.72
CA LYS A 240 0.86 -33.84 -0.84
C LYS A 240 2.02 -34.83 -0.69
N GLN A 241 2.16 -35.42 0.50
CA GLN A 241 3.11 -36.51 0.74
C GLN A 241 2.72 -37.69 -0.16
N SER A 242 3.40 -37.86 -1.28
CA SER A 242 3.45 -39.15 -1.97
C SER A 242 4.38 -40.05 -1.16
N GLY A 243 3.80 -40.85 -0.27
CA GLY A 243 4.51 -41.90 0.45
C GLY A 243 5.06 -42.96 -0.52
N PRO A 244 6.16 -43.65 -0.17
CA PRO A 244 6.75 -44.66 -1.04
C PRO A 244 5.80 -45.86 -1.15
N ILE A 245 5.49 -46.26 -2.39
CA ILE A 245 4.86 -47.55 -2.67
C ILE A 245 5.93 -48.62 -2.40
N ILE A 246 5.91 -49.21 -1.21
CA ILE A 246 6.64 -50.43 -0.91
C ILE A 246 5.96 -51.54 -1.70
N ARG A 247 6.62 -52.03 -2.76
CA ARG A 247 6.24 -53.28 -3.41
C ARG A 247 6.82 -54.43 -2.59
N SER A 248 5.95 -55.19 -1.93
CA SER A 248 6.20 -56.55 -1.45
C SER A 248 6.08 -57.54 -2.58
#